data_AF-A0AAJ5NLU3-F1
#
_entry.id   AF-A0AAJ5NLU3-F1
#
_cell.length_a   1.000
_cell.length_b   1.000
_cell.length_c   1.000
_cell.angle_alpha   90.00
_cell.angle_beta   90.00
_cell.angle_gamma   90.00
#
_symmetry.space_group_name_H-M   'P 1'
#
loop_
_entity.id
_entity.type
_entity.pdbx_description
1 polymer ?
#
loop_
_entity_poly.entity_id
_entity_poly.type
_entity_poly.pdbx_seq_one_letter_code
_entity_poly.pdbx_strand_id
1 'polypeptide(L)'
;MKIINDYQSYDDYVKKANENFRPKLKKVLDKHNETLKLMVKKRKIAIYFGIAAGIIGFLDFILYLFLFKQIFLKMGLILILVIAAIAIILGIICFYKLLSIKNTIKILSKQITRDFNATETYKEAIQVLDRGMEYLGSVSDNVSNLKISISEIKNFTPVEIIGASTAQIYAIRPTHQLLIDKKYKVCFTNVHWRWKVKTKDEWITEESFTGILKIDTRILAEKAFDFRLLSSPNFFEKFFKKDVIKLENNEFNKVFRPQTGDELKIRKMYTPLAMELSLKRYFDTKGVSVSNVKIESNSKFLYFTYNVDWNFMYLDFPKTVKNPESFLKEIFDDFITDTYSLYYILSLIYITLYLD
;
A
#
# COMPACT_ATOMS: atom_id res chain seq x y z
N MET A 1 1.67 -7.78 33.10
CA MET A 1 0.19 -7.72 33.11
C MET A 1 -0.19 -6.49 32.35
N LYS A 2 -0.52 -6.69 31.09
CA LYS A 2 -0.93 -5.65 30.16
C LYS A 2 -2.35 -5.23 30.46
N ILE A 3 -2.58 -3.92 30.58
CA ILE A 3 -3.92 -3.35 30.65
C ILE A 3 -4.40 -3.16 29.20
N ILE A 4 -5.60 -3.65 28.90
CA ILE A 4 -6.24 -3.43 27.60
C ILE A 4 -6.58 -1.95 27.53
N ASN A 5 -5.95 -1.23 26.59
CA ASN A 5 -6.14 0.21 26.38
C ASN A 5 -6.85 0.46 25.06
N ASP A 6 -7.55 1.59 24.98
CA ASP A 6 -8.06 2.12 23.72
C ASP A 6 -6.91 2.36 22.72
N TYR A 7 -7.21 2.18 21.44
CA TYR A 7 -6.29 2.48 20.35
C TYR A 7 -6.37 3.96 19.98
N GLN A 8 -5.30 4.49 19.37
CA GLN A 8 -5.27 5.88 18.92
C GLN A 8 -6.16 6.08 17.68
N SER A 9 -7.05 7.08 17.73
CA SER A 9 -7.91 7.44 16.61
C SER A 9 -7.11 8.05 15.45
N TYR A 10 -7.64 7.93 14.23
CA TYR A 10 -7.02 8.52 13.04
C TYR A 10 -6.94 10.05 13.15
N ASP A 11 -8.00 10.69 13.64
CA ASP A 11 -8.06 12.15 13.73
C ASP A 11 -7.02 12.72 14.71
N ASP A 12 -6.84 12.05 15.85
CA ASP A 12 -5.80 12.43 16.82
C ASP A 12 -4.40 12.27 16.23
N TYR A 13 -4.19 11.20 15.45
CA TYR A 13 -2.94 10.99 14.76
C TYR A 13 -2.68 12.07 13.69
N VAL A 14 -3.67 12.37 12.84
CA VAL A 14 -3.58 13.41 11.82
C VAL A 14 -3.25 14.77 12.44
N LYS A 15 -3.85 15.10 13.59
CA LYS A 15 -3.55 16.35 14.30
C LYS A 15 -2.08 16.42 14.71
N LYS A 16 -1.57 15.39 15.42
CA LYS A 16 -0.16 15.30 15.82
C LYS A 16 0.79 15.28 14.62
N ALA A 17 0.40 14.62 13.53
CA ALA A 17 1.20 14.52 12.32
C ALA A 17 1.28 15.85 11.56
N ASN A 18 0.19 16.64 11.56
CA ASN A 18 0.19 18.00 10.99
C ASN A 18 1.11 18.94 11.77
N GLU A 19 1.23 18.76 13.09
CA GLU A 19 2.12 19.56 13.93
C GLU A 19 3.59 19.16 13.76
N ASN A 20 3.89 17.86 13.66
CA ASN A 20 5.26 17.36 13.73
C ASN A 20 5.90 17.05 12.37
N PHE A 21 5.16 16.48 11.42
CA PHE A 21 5.72 15.91 10.18
C PHE A 21 5.46 16.80 8.96
N ARG A 22 4.27 17.42 8.87
CA ARG A 22 3.93 18.31 7.75
C ARG A 22 4.91 19.48 7.61
N PRO A 23 5.34 20.17 8.69
CA PRO A 23 6.30 21.26 8.57
C PRO A 23 7.69 20.78 8.13
N LYS A 24 8.11 19.59 8.59
CA LYS A 24 9.37 18.97 8.16
C LYS A 24 9.34 18.68 6.66
N LEU A 25 8.28 18.04 6.17
CA LEU A 25 8.12 17.75 4.73
C LEU A 25 8.05 19.03 3.90
N LYS A 26 7.30 20.04 4.38
CA LYS A 26 7.21 21.35 3.74
C LYS A 26 8.57 22.01 3.60
N LYS A 27 9.36 22.04 4.67
CA LYS A 27 10.73 22.60 4.65
C LYS A 27 11.64 21.90 3.63
N VAL A 28 11.47 20.59 3.43
CA VAL A 28 12.22 19.84 2.41
C VAL A 28 11.73 20.20 1.00
N LEU A 29 10.42 20.26 0.78
CA LEU A 29 9.85 20.61 -0.53
C LEU A 29 10.11 22.06 -0.93
N ASP A 30 10.16 22.99 0.04
CA ASP A 30 10.42 24.41 -0.21
C ASP A 30 11.81 24.62 -0.86
N LYS A 31 12.80 23.77 -0.54
CA LYS A 31 14.11 23.76 -1.21
C LYS A 31 14.02 23.47 -2.72
N HIS A 32 12.95 22.81 -3.14
CA HIS A 32 12.70 22.40 -4.52
C HIS A 32 11.53 23.13 -5.18
N ASN A 33 11.00 24.18 -4.53
CA ASN A 33 9.80 24.88 -4.97
C ASN A 33 9.92 25.42 -6.41
N GLU A 34 11.09 25.97 -6.78
CA GLU A 34 11.32 26.46 -8.15
C GLU A 34 11.28 25.32 -9.17
N THR A 35 11.80 24.15 -8.83
CA THR A 35 11.71 22.95 -9.69
C THR A 35 10.25 22.50 -9.84
N LEU A 36 9.49 22.51 -8.74
CA LEU A 36 8.05 22.18 -8.76
C LEU A 36 7.26 23.17 -9.63
N LYS A 37 7.48 24.48 -9.49
CA LYS A 37 6.84 25.52 -10.31
C LYS A 37 7.17 25.36 -11.80
N LEU A 38 8.44 25.08 -12.14
CA LEU A 38 8.84 24.81 -13.52
C LEU A 38 8.13 23.58 -14.09
N MET A 39 7.96 22.52 -13.30
CA MET A 39 7.20 21.34 -13.73
C MET A 39 5.72 21.66 -13.96
N VAL A 40 5.10 22.47 -13.11
CA VAL A 40 3.72 22.95 -13.32
C VAL A 40 3.60 23.70 -14.64
N LYS A 41 4.56 24.60 -14.94
CA LYS A 41 4.60 25.33 -16.22
C LYS A 41 4.76 24.37 -17.40
N LYS A 42 5.71 23.43 -17.33
CA LYS A 42 5.90 22.39 -18.36
C LYS A 42 4.64 21.55 -18.58
N ARG A 43 3.93 21.19 -17.51
CA ARG A 43 2.67 20.43 -17.58
C ARG A 43 1.58 21.23 -18.27
N LYS A 44 1.38 22.50 -17.90
CA LYS A 44 0.41 23.38 -18.56
C LYS A 44 0.70 23.48 -20.06
N ILE A 45 1.96 23.69 -20.44
CA ILE A 45 2.40 23.74 -21.84
C ILE A 45 2.11 22.42 -22.56
N ALA A 46 2.44 21.27 -21.94
CA ALA A 46 2.14 19.95 -22.51
C ALA A 46 0.65 19.74 -22.74
N ILE A 47 -0.20 20.14 -21.78
CA ILE A 47 -1.66 20.08 -21.91
C ILE A 47 -2.15 20.94 -23.08
N TYR A 48 -1.67 22.18 -23.20
CA TYR A 48 -2.04 23.06 -24.33
C TYR A 48 -1.65 22.45 -25.68
N PHE A 49 -0.44 21.92 -25.81
CA PHE A 49 0.00 21.24 -27.02
C PHE A 49 -0.81 19.97 -27.32
N GLY A 50 -1.16 19.19 -26.29
CA GLY A 50 -2.02 18.01 -26.45
C GLY A 50 -3.42 18.37 -26.93
N ILE A 51 -4.03 19.41 -26.37
CA ILE A 51 -5.35 19.91 -26.79
C ILE A 51 -5.28 20.44 -28.24
N ALA A 52 -4.27 21.25 -28.56
CA ALA A 52 -4.09 21.77 -29.92
C ALA A 52 -3.87 20.65 -30.95
N ALA A 53 -3.03 19.66 -30.64
CA ALA A 53 -2.83 18.49 -31.49
C ALA A 53 -4.13 17.71 -31.69
N GLY A 54 -4.94 17.53 -30.63
CA GLY A 54 -6.24 16.87 -30.70
C GLY A 54 -7.24 17.60 -31.58
N ILE A 55 -7.35 18.93 -31.43
CA ILE A 55 -8.24 19.76 -32.26
C ILE A 55 -7.81 19.73 -33.72
N ILE A 56 -6.51 19.93 -34.01
CA ILE A 56 -5.98 19.91 -35.37
C ILE A 56 -6.20 18.53 -36.01
N GLY A 57 -5.90 17.44 -35.30
CA GLY A 57 -6.13 16.09 -35.80
C GLY A 57 -7.61 15.79 -36.06
N PHE A 58 -8.52 16.30 -35.22
CA PHE A 58 -9.96 16.17 -35.45
C PHE A 58 -10.44 16.96 -36.67
N LEU A 59 -9.96 18.19 -36.86
CA LEU A 59 -10.28 18.99 -38.04
C LEU A 59 -9.72 18.37 -39.32
N ASP A 60 -8.50 17.82 -39.27
CA ASP A 60 -7.87 17.12 -40.38
C ASP A 60 -8.67 15.87 -40.79
N PHE A 61 -9.19 15.12 -39.80
CA PHE A 61 -10.08 14.00 -40.03
C PHE A 61 -11.40 14.41 -40.72
N ILE A 62 -12.03 15.51 -40.29
CA ILE A 62 -13.22 16.06 -40.95
C ILE A 62 -12.92 16.47 -42.40
N LEU A 63 -11.79 17.15 -42.61
CA LEU A 63 -11.35 17.59 -43.94
C LEU A 63 -11.12 16.39 -44.86
N TYR A 64 -10.47 15.33 -44.36
CA TYR A 64 -10.30 14.08 -45.07
C TYR A 64 -11.64 13.47 -45.52
N LEU A 65 -12.63 13.40 -44.63
CA LEU A 65 -13.96 12.88 -44.97
C LEU A 65 -14.66 13.70 -46.07
N PHE A 66 -14.45 15.02 -46.10
CA PHE A 66 -15.06 15.91 -47.11
C PHE A 66 -14.37 15.79 -48.48
N LEU A 67 -13.03 15.76 -48.49
CA LEU A 67 -12.23 15.72 -49.73
C LEU A 67 -12.23 14.34 -50.40
N PHE A 68 -12.45 13.26 -49.65
CA PHE A 68 -12.56 11.90 -50.21
C PHE A 68 -13.68 11.75 -51.25
N LYS A 69 -14.68 12.64 -51.24
CA LYS A 69 -15.81 12.62 -52.20
C LYS A 69 -15.61 13.50 -53.44
N GLN A 70 -14.49 14.23 -53.59
CA GLN A 70 -14.30 15.20 -54.68
C GLN A 70 -13.12 14.88 -55.62
N ILE A 71 -13.19 15.43 -56.85
CA ILE A 71 -12.23 15.26 -57.94
C ILE A 71 -10.84 15.88 -57.66
N PHE A 72 -10.71 16.79 -56.67
CA PHE A 72 -9.45 17.47 -56.30
C PHE A 72 -8.53 16.66 -55.36
N LEU A 73 -8.58 15.34 -55.45
CA LEU A 73 -7.96 14.40 -54.49
C LEU A 73 -6.45 14.62 -54.29
N LYS A 74 -5.67 14.90 -55.34
CA LYS A 74 -4.21 15.03 -55.23
C LYS A 74 -3.74 16.26 -54.42
N MET A 75 -4.33 17.42 -54.67
CA MET A 75 -3.98 18.66 -53.96
C MET A 75 -4.52 18.65 -52.52
N GLY A 76 -5.72 18.10 -52.32
CA GLY A 76 -6.32 17.94 -51.00
C GLY A 76 -5.52 17.01 -50.08
N LEU A 77 -4.98 15.92 -50.62
CA LEU A 77 -4.12 15.00 -49.87
C LEU A 77 -2.82 15.65 -49.39
N ILE A 78 -2.20 16.53 -50.20
CA ILE A 78 -0.98 17.26 -49.79
C ILE A 78 -1.29 18.17 -48.59
N LEU A 79 -2.42 18.88 -48.61
CA LEU A 79 -2.83 19.75 -47.51
C LEU A 79 -3.08 18.95 -46.21
N ILE A 80 -3.77 17.81 -46.31
CA ILE A 80 -4.01 16.90 -45.17
C ILE A 80 -2.68 16.42 -44.58
N LEU A 81 -1.73 16.00 -45.42
CA LEU A 81 -0.41 15.54 -44.94
C LEU A 81 0.35 16.65 -44.20
N VAL A 82 0.25 17.91 -44.63
CA VAL A 82 0.88 19.04 -43.92
C VAL A 82 0.21 19.28 -42.56
N ILE A 83 -1.12 19.26 -42.49
CA ILE A 83 -1.86 19.45 -41.24
C ILE A 83 -1.59 18.29 -40.27
N ALA A 84 -1.61 17.05 -40.76
CA ALA A 84 -1.24 15.86 -40.00
C ALA A 84 0.19 15.97 -39.46
N ALA A 85 1.15 16.42 -40.28
CA ALA A 85 2.53 16.63 -39.83
C ALA A 85 2.62 17.64 -38.69
N ILE A 86 1.87 18.74 -38.75
CA ILE A 86 1.79 19.73 -37.65
C ILE A 86 1.24 19.07 -36.39
N ALA A 87 0.12 18.35 -36.48
CA ALA A 87 -0.47 17.67 -35.33
C ALA A 87 0.50 16.66 -34.69
N ILE A 88 1.23 15.90 -35.51
CA ILE A 88 2.26 14.96 -35.06
C ILE A 88 3.38 15.69 -34.33
N ILE A 89 3.89 16.80 -34.87
CA ILE A 89 4.95 17.61 -34.23
C ILE A 89 4.50 18.10 -32.86
N LEU A 90 3.27 18.63 -32.74
CA LEU A 90 2.73 19.08 -31.46
C LEU A 90 2.56 17.91 -30.46
N GLY A 91 2.13 16.74 -30.95
CA GLY A 91 2.02 15.52 -30.16
C GLY A 91 3.38 15.06 -29.62
N ILE A 92 4.42 15.09 -30.46
CA ILE A 92 5.80 14.78 -30.09
C ILE A 92 6.30 15.75 -29.00
N ILE A 93 6.06 17.06 -29.15
CA ILE A 93 6.43 18.06 -28.14
C ILE A 93 5.73 17.79 -26.81
N CYS A 94 4.43 17.49 -26.84
CA CYS A 94 3.66 17.11 -25.65
C CYS A 94 4.28 15.89 -24.94
N PHE A 95 4.56 14.83 -25.71
CA PHE A 95 5.15 13.60 -25.21
C PHE A 95 6.51 13.83 -24.53
N TYR A 96 7.43 14.56 -25.20
CA TYR A 96 8.75 14.88 -24.63
C TYR A 96 8.65 15.71 -23.34
N LYS A 97 7.71 16.65 -23.25
CA LYS A 97 7.51 17.45 -22.03
C LYS A 97 6.99 16.59 -20.88
N LEU A 98 6.05 15.68 -21.13
CA LEU A 98 5.54 14.75 -20.11
C LEU A 98 6.63 13.77 -19.64
N LEU A 99 7.45 13.25 -20.56
CA LEU A 99 8.56 12.37 -20.24
C LEU A 99 9.63 13.10 -19.40
N SER A 100 9.94 14.36 -19.73
CA SER A 100 10.82 15.21 -18.92
C SER A 100 10.30 15.38 -17.49
N ILE A 101 8.99 15.60 -17.29
CA ILE A 101 8.39 15.74 -15.95
C ILE A 101 8.55 14.44 -15.16
N LYS A 102 8.23 13.29 -15.75
CA LYS A 102 8.39 11.97 -15.10
C LYS A 102 9.83 11.74 -14.64
N ASN A 103 10.81 12.07 -15.49
CA ASN A 103 12.22 11.94 -15.15
C ASN A 103 12.65 12.90 -14.02
N THR A 104 12.17 14.15 -14.04
CA THR A 104 12.43 15.10 -12.96
C THR A 104 11.83 14.64 -11.64
N ILE A 105 10.60 14.13 -11.64
CA ILE A 105 9.96 13.56 -10.43
C ILE A 105 10.79 12.41 -9.87
N LYS A 106 11.32 11.51 -10.72
CA LYS A 106 12.17 10.40 -10.29
C LYS A 106 13.48 10.84 -9.64
N ILE A 107 14.07 11.95 -10.10
CA ILE A 107 15.29 12.52 -9.50
C ILE A 107 14.93 13.21 -8.18
N LEU A 108 13.86 14.00 -8.21
CA LEU A 108 13.39 14.77 -7.07
C LEU A 108 12.94 13.86 -5.92
N SER A 109 12.26 12.74 -6.21
CA SER A 109 11.82 11.79 -5.19
C SER A 109 13.00 11.24 -4.40
N LYS A 110 14.10 10.85 -5.06
CA LYS A 110 15.33 10.41 -4.38
C LYS A 110 15.92 11.49 -3.47
N GLN A 111 15.92 12.74 -3.93
CA GLN A 111 16.42 13.87 -3.14
C GLN A 111 15.53 14.14 -1.92
N ILE A 112 14.21 14.20 -2.11
CA ILE A 112 13.24 14.41 -1.03
C ILE A 112 13.29 13.27 -0.02
N THR A 113 13.28 12.00 -0.45
CA THR A 113 13.35 10.85 0.45
C THR A 113 14.59 10.91 1.35
N ARG A 114 15.73 11.32 0.80
CA ARG A 114 16.98 11.48 1.55
C ARG A 114 16.90 12.67 2.51
N ASP A 115 16.48 13.83 2.01
CA ASP A 115 16.48 15.08 2.78
C ASP A 115 15.38 15.13 3.86
N PHE A 116 14.28 14.41 3.66
CA PHE A 116 13.23 14.17 4.64
C PHE A 116 13.62 13.13 5.69
N ASN A 117 14.68 12.37 5.45
CA ASN A 117 15.13 11.27 6.30
C ASN A 117 13.95 10.32 6.62
N ALA A 118 13.42 9.68 5.58
CA ALA A 118 12.20 8.90 5.66
C ALA A 118 12.21 7.89 6.81
N THR A 119 13.32 7.17 7.03
CA THR A 119 13.45 6.17 8.09
C THR A 119 13.24 6.76 9.49
N GLU A 120 13.94 7.85 9.82
CA GLU A 120 13.77 8.51 11.12
C GLU A 120 12.38 9.10 11.27
N THR A 121 11.80 9.64 10.19
CA THR A 121 10.44 10.19 10.25
C THR A 121 9.38 9.10 10.45
N TYR A 122 9.53 7.92 9.82
CA TYR A 122 8.70 6.75 10.13
C TYR A 122 8.88 6.30 11.58
N LYS A 123 10.11 6.34 12.11
CA LYS A 123 10.38 6.02 13.52
C LYS A 123 9.63 6.93 14.48
N GLU A 124 9.74 8.24 14.28
CA GLU A 124 9.00 9.22 15.08
C GLU A 124 7.47 9.04 14.94
N ALA A 125 6.96 8.80 13.72
CA ALA A 125 5.54 8.62 13.47
C ALA A 125 4.94 7.41 14.18
N ILE A 126 5.63 6.27 14.14
CA ILE A 126 5.20 5.07 14.86
C ILE A 126 5.24 5.29 16.38
N GLN A 127 6.25 5.98 16.91
CA GLN A 127 6.30 6.31 18.34
C GLN A 127 5.20 7.28 18.78
N VAL A 128 4.73 8.16 17.89
CA VAL A 128 3.59 9.05 18.13
C VAL A 128 2.27 8.27 18.22
N LEU A 129 2.16 7.16 17.47
CA LEU A 129 1.00 6.26 17.48
C LEU A 129 0.99 5.35 18.72
N ASP A 130 2.15 4.77 19.05
CA ASP A 130 2.30 3.94 20.23
C ASP A 130 3.75 3.94 20.74
N ARG A 131 3.94 4.34 22.00
CA ARG A 131 5.28 4.39 22.62
C ARG A 131 5.90 3.01 22.83
N GLY A 132 5.09 1.94 22.82
CA GLY A 132 5.54 0.56 22.85
C GLY A 132 6.10 0.08 21.51
N MET A 133 5.86 0.80 20.41
CA MET A 133 6.31 0.40 19.08
C MET A 133 7.53 1.22 18.64
N GLU A 134 8.63 0.53 18.34
CA GLU A 134 9.85 1.15 17.82
C GLU A 134 10.15 0.63 16.41
N TYR A 135 10.00 1.50 15.41
CA TYR A 135 10.38 1.19 14.04
C TYR A 135 11.90 1.29 13.86
N LEU A 136 12.49 0.24 13.27
CA LEU A 136 13.95 0.09 13.10
C LEU A 136 14.40 0.34 11.65
N GLY A 137 13.46 0.50 10.71
CA GLY A 137 13.75 0.76 9.31
C GLY A 137 13.92 -0.50 8.46
N SER A 138 14.34 -0.29 7.22
CA SER A 138 14.63 -1.36 6.28
C SER A 138 15.95 -2.03 6.61
N VAL A 139 15.96 -3.35 6.69
CA VAL A 139 17.16 -4.15 6.93
C VAL A 139 17.44 -4.95 5.66
N SER A 140 18.69 -4.89 5.19
CA SER A 140 19.10 -5.75 4.08
C SER A 140 18.99 -7.21 4.50
N ASP A 141 18.59 -8.07 3.56
CA ASP A 141 18.30 -9.48 3.84
C ASP A 141 19.49 -10.24 4.43
N ASN A 142 20.72 -9.71 4.46
CA ASN A 142 21.88 -10.38 5.02
C ASN A 142 22.13 -10.13 6.52
N VAL A 143 21.50 -9.11 7.12
CA VAL A 143 21.83 -8.65 8.49
C VAL A 143 20.78 -9.03 9.53
N SER A 144 19.56 -9.37 9.09
CA SER A 144 18.44 -9.72 9.97
C SER A 144 18.43 -11.21 10.38
N ASN A 145 18.30 -11.48 11.69
CA ASN A 145 18.03 -12.83 12.21
C ASN A 145 16.54 -13.26 12.07
N LEU A 146 15.64 -12.33 11.75
CA LEU A 146 14.22 -12.60 11.52
C LEU A 146 13.88 -12.25 10.07
N LYS A 147 13.86 -13.27 9.20
CA LYS A 147 13.54 -13.12 7.77
C LYS A 147 12.20 -13.77 7.46
N ILE A 148 11.56 -13.28 6.41
CA ILE A 148 10.38 -13.88 5.80
C ILE A 148 10.85 -14.59 4.52
N SER A 149 10.83 -15.91 4.54
CA SER A 149 11.20 -16.74 3.40
C SER A 149 10.13 -16.75 2.32
N ILE A 150 10.53 -17.02 1.07
CA ILE A 150 9.62 -17.21 -0.06
C ILE A 150 8.58 -18.31 0.23
N SER A 151 8.98 -19.38 0.93
CA SER A 151 8.07 -20.44 1.35
C SER A 151 7.03 -19.93 2.35
N GLU A 152 7.41 -19.08 3.30
CA GLU A 152 6.44 -18.47 4.23
C GLU A 152 5.47 -17.57 3.48
N ILE A 153 5.94 -16.76 2.54
CA ILE A 153 5.08 -15.93 1.68
C ILE A 153 4.02 -16.78 0.98
N LYS A 154 4.45 -17.86 0.31
CA LYS A 154 3.51 -18.75 -0.41
C LYS A 154 2.55 -19.49 0.51
N ASN A 155 2.99 -19.87 1.71
CA ASN A 155 2.17 -20.67 2.63
C ASN A 155 1.15 -19.82 3.38
N PHE A 156 1.49 -18.58 3.72
CA PHE A 156 0.65 -17.71 4.55
C PHE A 156 -0.14 -16.66 3.76
N THR A 157 0.18 -16.44 2.48
CA THR A 157 -0.63 -15.58 1.60
C THR A 157 -1.56 -16.45 0.75
N PRO A 158 -2.84 -16.55 1.12
CA PRO A 158 -3.76 -17.46 0.45
C PRO A 158 -4.29 -16.87 -0.86
N VAL A 159 -4.83 -17.74 -1.70
CA VAL A 159 -5.30 -17.41 -3.05
C VAL A 159 -6.37 -16.33 -3.05
N GLU A 160 -7.20 -16.23 -2.02
CA GLU A 160 -8.25 -15.20 -1.95
C GLU A 160 -7.69 -13.78 -1.77
N ILE A 161 -6.49 -13.65 -1.20
CA ILE A 161 -5.77 -12.38 -1.09
C ILE A 161 -5.03 -12.11 -2.40
N ILE A 162 -4.36 -13.12 -2.95
CA ILE A 162 -3.56 -12.96 -4.18
C ILE A 162 -4.44 -12.72 -5.41
N GLY A 163 -5.58 -13.40 -5.51
CA GLY A 163 -6.50 -13.37 -6.64
C GLY A 163 -6.45 -14.64 -7.52
N ALA A 164 -5.33 -15.36 -7.57
CA ALA A 164 -5.18 -16.57 -8.38
C ALA A 164 -4.18 -17.59 -7.80
N SER A 165 -4.50 -18.89 -7.95
CA SER A 165 -3.62 -19.99 -7.52
C SER A 165 -2.38 -20.17 -8.38
N THR A 166 -2.43 -19.68 -9.63
CA THR A 166 -1.31 -19.71 -10.59
C THR A 166 -0.39 -18.50 -10.45
N ALA A 167 -0.63 -17.62 -9.48
CA ALA A 167 0.17 -16.42 -9.27
C ALA A 167 1.59 -16.75 -8.84
N GLN A 168 2.53 -16.03 -9.44
CA GLN A 168 3.95 -16.13 -9.15
C GLN A 168 4.43 -14.82 -8.54
N ILE A 169 5.36 -14.94 -7.59
CA ILE A 169 6.03 -13.78 -7.01
C ILE A 169 6.94 -13.17 -8.09
N TYR A 170 6.60 -11.96 -8.52
CA TYR A 170 7.40 -11.19 -9.46
C TYR A 170 8.50 -10.39 -8.75
N ALA A 171 8.18 -9.79 -7.60
CA ALA A 171 9.13 -9.01 -6.81
C ALA A 171 8.76 -9.02 -5.32
N ILE A 172 9.77 -8.85 -4.45
CA ILE A 172 9.62 -8.67 -3.01
C ILE A 172 10.36 -7.38 -2.63
N ARG A 173 9.74 -6.53 -1.82
CA ARG A 173 10.37 -5.31 -1.29
C ARG A 173 11.41 -5.66 -0.21
N PRO A 174 12.39 -4.77 0.05
CA PRO A 174 13.25 -4.89 1.22
C PRO A 174 12.43 -5.05 2.51
N THR A 175 12.86 -5.96 3.38
CA THR A 175 12.19 -6.19 4.66
C THR A 175 12.37 -4.99 5.58
N HIS A 176 11.30 -4.59 6.26
CA HIS A 176 11.31 -3.60 7.32
C HIS A 176 11.20 -4.26 8.69
N GLN A 177 11.72 -3.60 9.72
CA GLN A 177 11.70 -4.10 11.09
C GLN A 177 11.07 -3.12 12.07
N LEU A 178 10.43 -3.69 13.09
CA LEU A 178 9.85 -2.98 14.21
C LEU A 178 9.99 -3.84 15.47
N LEU A 179 9.96 -3.21 16.64
CA LEU A 179 10.01 -3.87 17.94
C LEU A 179 8.81 -3.43 18.78
N ILE A 180 8.02 -4.37 19.29
CA ILE A 180 6.89 -4.09 20.18
C ILE A 180 7.33 -4.38 21.62
N ASP A 181 7.10 -3.42 22.51
CA ASP A 181 7.42 -3.42 23.95
C ASP A 181 8.85 -3.80 24.26
N LYS A 182 9.78 -3.49 23.35
CA LYS A 182 11.19 -3.90 23.41
C LYS A 182 11.41 -5.43 23.43
N LYS A 183 10.37 -6.22 23.19
CA LYS A 183 10.35 -7.69 23.33
C LYS A 183 10.13 -8.39 21.99
N TYR A 184 9.04 -8.03 21.30
CA TYR A 184 8.56 -8.78 20.15
C TYR A 184 9.10 -8.19 18.86
N LYS A 185 10.00 -8.91 18.20
CA LYS A 185 10.55 -8.50 16.91
C LYS A 185 9.51 -8.72 15.82
N VAL A 186 9.27 -7.68 15.04
CA VAL A 186 8.37 -7.66 13.91
C VAL A 186 9.19 -7.44 12.65
N CYS A 187 8.92 -8.19 11.61
CA CYS A 187 9.42 -7.91 10.27
C CYS A 187 8.25 -7.93 9.28
N PHE A 188 8.30 -7.09 8.25
CA PHE A 188 7.26 -7.06 7.23
C PHE A 188 7.81 -6.65 5.88
N THR A 189 7.14 -7.06 4.81
CA THR A 189 7.49 -6.72 3.43
C THR A 189 6.25 -6.73 2.52
N ASN A 190 6.37 -6.08 1.36
CA ASN A 190 5.37 -6.09 0.30
C ASN A 190 5.80 -7.05 -0.81
N VAL A 191 4.82 -7.78 -1.37
CA VAL A 191 5.00 -8.81 -2.38
C VAL A 191 4.17 -8.44 -3.60
N HIS A 192 4.81 -8.48 -4.78
CA HIS A 192 4.17 -8.28 -6.07
C HIS A 192 3.93 -9.63 -6.72
N TRP A 193 2.67 -9.95 -6.96
CA TRP A 193 2.22 -11.16 -7.62
C TRP A 193 1.82 -10.87 -9.06
N ARG A 194 2.10 -11.82 -9.96
CA ARG A 194 1.66 -11.78 -11.35
C ARG A 194 1.16 -13.14 -11.83
N TRP A 195 0.11 -13.15 -12.64
CA TRP A 195 -0.34 -14.33 -13.37
C TRP A 195 -0.88 -13.96 -14.74
N LYS A 196 -1.02 -14.94 -15.62
CA LYS A 196 -1.64 -14.76 -16.93
C LYS A 196 -3.05 -15.31 -16.92
N VAL A 197 -4.00 -14.53 -17.40
CA VAL A 197 -5.39 -14.94 -17.62
C VAL A 197 -5.64 -14.94 -19.12
N LYS A 198 -6.20 -16.03 -19.63
CA LYS A 198 -6.65 -16.09 -21.02
C LYS A 198 -8.03 -15.42 -21.11
N THR A 199 -8.11 -14.28 -21.77
CA THR A 199 -9.37 -13.73 -22.24
C THR A 199 -9.68 -14.30 -23.63
N LYS A 200 -10.85 -13.97 -24.20
CA LYS A 200 -11.35 -14.59 -25.44
C LYS A 200 -10.32 -14.55 -26.58
N ASP A 201 -9.51 -13.50 -26.65
CA ASP A 201 -8.58 -13.27 -27.77
C ASP A 201 -7.11 -13.12 -27.35
N GLU A 202 -6.79 -12.88 -26.07
CA GLU A 202 -5.42 -12.55 -25.64
C GLU A 202 -5.07 -13.09 -24.24
N TRP A 203 -3.76 -13.21 -23.97
CA TRP A 203 -3.24 -13.45 -22.63
C TRP A 203 -2.99 -12.12 -21.94
N ILE A 204 -3.82 -11.78 -20.95
CA ILE A 204 -3.64 -10.59 -20.12
C ILE A 204 -2.80 -10.97 -18.90
N THR A 205 -1.83 -10.11 -18.54
CA THR A 205 -1.10 -10.25 -17.28
C THR A 205 -1.83 -9.47 -16.21
N GLU A 206 -2.30 -10.19 -15.20
CA GLU A 206 -2.91 -9.62 -14.01
C GLU A 206 -1.86 -9.47 -12.91
N GLU A 207 -2.06 -8.49 -12.04
CA GLU A 207 -1.14 -8.18 -10.94
C GLU A 207 -1.90 -8.03 -9.63
N SER A 208 -1.25 -8.42 -8.52
CA SER A 208 -1.75 -8.17 -7.17
C SER A 208 -0.61 -7.81 -6.23
N PHE A 209 -0.93 -7.07 -5.18
CA PHE A 209 0.02 -6.56 -4.20
C PHE A 209 -0.46 -6.91 -2.79
N THR A 210 0.42 -7.55 -2.03
CA THR A 210 0.10 -8.03 -0.68
C THR A 210 1.21 -7.66 0.28
N GLY A 211 0.86 -7.36 1.53
CA GLY A 211 1.79 -7.29 2.64
C GLY A 211 1.82 -8.59 3.43
N ILE A 212 3.00 -8.94 3.94
CA ILE A 212 3.17 -9.99 4.94
C ILE A 212 3.96 -9.41 6.12
N LEU A 213 3.45 -9.64 7.33
CA LEU A 213 4.08 -9.24 8.57
C LEU A 213 4.24 -10.46 9.47
N LYS A 214 5.41 -10.59 10.10
CA LYS A 214 5.79 -11.72 10.95
C LYS A 214 6.30 -11.18 12.28
N ILE A 215 5.69 -11.65 13.37
CA ILE A 215 6.07 -11.34 14.76
C ILE A 215 6.70 -12.59 15.38
N ASP A 216 7.86 -12.43 16.01
CA ASP A 216 8.51 -13.48 16.79
C ASP A 216 7.84 -13.63 18.15
N THR A 217 7.11 -14.72 18.34
CA THR A 217 6.35 -15.01 19.56
C THR A 217 7.01 -16.09 20.42
N ARG A 218 8.23 -16.55 20.09
CA ARG A 218 8.92 -17.61 20.84
C ARG A 218 9.12 -17.26 22.32
N ILE A 219 9.21 -15.97 22.64
CA ILE A 219 9.32 -15.49 24.02
C ILE A 219 8.07 -15.77 24.87
N LEU A 220 6.91 -16.04 24.25
CA LEU A 220 5.67 -16.38 24.96
C LEU A 220 5.72 -17.78 25.59
N ALA A 221 6.64 -18.65 25.17
CA ALA A 221 6.77 -20.02 25.66
C ALA A 221 5.42 -20.76 25.71
N GLU A 222 4.98 -21.19 26.89
CA GLU A 222 3.73 -21.96 27.09
C GLU A 222 2.46 -21.20 26.71
N LYS A 223 2.50 -19.85 26.75
CA LYS A 223 1.38 -19.01 26.33
C LYS A 223 1.16 -19.04 24.82
N ALA A 224 2.19 -19.39 24.05
CA ALA A 224 2.07 -19.48 22.60
C ALA A 224 1.21 -20.68 22.20
N PHE A 225 0.41 -20.49 21.14
CA PHE A 225 -0.44 -21.54 20.59
C PHE A 225 -0.83 -21.25 19.15
N ASP A 226 -1.32 -22.28 18.47
CA ASP A 226 -1.75 -22.19 17.09
C ASP A 226 -3.18 -21.66 17.02
N PHE A 227 -3.38 -20.61 16.24
CA PHE A 227 -4.72 -20.09 15.97
C PHE A 227 -4.78 -19.36 14.63
N ARG A 228 -5.99 -19.16 14.13
CA ARG A 228 -6.28 -18.30 12.97
C ARG A 228 -7.44 -17.37 13.28
N LEU A 229 -7.37 -16.17 12.74
CA LEU A 229 -8.41 -15.14 12.81
C LEU A 229 -8.61 -14.52 11.43
N LEU A 230 -9.79 -13.92 11.22
CA LEU A 230 -10.20 -13.23 10.00
C LEU A 230 -10.06 -14.10 8.74
N SER A 231 -10.10 -15.42 8.91
CA SER A 231 -9.92 -16.38 7.84
C SER A 231 -11.26 -16.61 7.11
N SER A 232 -11.23 -16.57 5.79
CA SER A 232 -12.34 -17.09 4.99
C SER A 232 -12.30 -18.61 5.01
N PRO A 233 -13.44 -19.29 5.23
CA PRO A 233 -13.45 -20.74 5.20
C PRO A 233 -13.16 -21.21 3.78
N ASN A 234 -12.02 -21.87 3.60
CA ASN A 234 -11.77 -22.57 2.34
C ASN A 234 -12.70 -23.78 2.25
N PHE A 235 -13.17 -24.10 1.04
CA PHE A 235 -14.02 -25.28 0.79
C PHE A 235 -13.39 -26.57 1.33
N PHE A 236 -12.06 -26.68 1.27
CA PHE A 236 -11.28 -27.80 1.85
C PHE A 236 -11.09 -27.71 3.37
N GLU A 237 -11.06 -26.52 3.97
CA GLU A 237 -10.96 -26.35 5.44
C GLU A 237 -12.25 -26.77 6.16
N LYS A 238 -13.39 -26.78 5.45
CA LYS A 238 -14.62 -27.42 5.94
C LYS A 238 -14.45 -28.91 6.23
N PHE A 239 -13.49 -29.58 5.58
CA PHE A 239 -13.26 -31.03 5.69
C PHE A 239 -12.11 -31.40 6.65
N PHE A 240 -11.13 -30.52 6.87
CA PHE A 240 -9.96 -30.80 7.73
C PHE A 240 -9.93 -29.82 8.91
N LYS A 241 -10.45 -30.29 10.04
CA LYS A 241 -10.75 -29.55 11.28
C LYS A 241 -9.54 -28.79 11.86
N LYS A 242 -9.60 -27.46 11.84
CA LYS A 242 -9.46 -26.67 13.08
C LYS A 242 -10.87 -26.23 13.45
N ASP A 243 -11.33 -26.62 14.63
CA ASP A 243 -12.70 -26.31 15.05
C ASP A 243 -12.86 -24.79 15.18
N VAL A 244 -13.89 -24.23 14.55
CA VAL A 244 -14.27 -22.83 14.75
C VAL A 244 -14.79 -22.73 16.18
N ILE A 245 -14.05 -22.02 17.03
CA ILE A 245 -14.40 -21.86 18.44
C ILE A 245 -15.47 -20.77 18.56
N LYS A 246 -16.47 -21.01 19.40
CA LYS A 246 -17.48 -20.00 19.75
C LYS A 246 -17.09 -19.37 21.09
N LEU A 247 -16.64 -18.11 21.02
CA LEU A 247 -16.45 -17.25 22.19
C LEU A 247 -17.77 -16.59 22.59
N GLU A 248 -17.76 -15.79 23.65
CA GLU A 248 -18.95 -15.20 24.27
C GLU A 248 -19.66 -14.18 23.38
N ASN A 249 -18.93 -13.48 22.50
CA ASN A 249 -19.49 -12.47 21.61
C ASN A 249 -19.78 -13.02 20.20
N ASN A 250 -21.07 -13.08 19.83
CA ASN A 250 -21.53 -13.60 18.53
C ASN A 250 -21.04 -12.80 17.32
N GLU A 251 -21.00 -11.48 17.44
CA GLU A 251 -20.52 -10.60 16.38
C GLU A 251 -19.02 -10.81 16.15
N PHE A 252 -18.25 -10.92 17.25
CA PHE A 252 -16.83 -11.26 17.21
C PHE A 252 -16.61 -12.59 16.50
N ASN A 253 -17.34 -13.64 16.88
CA ASN A 253 -17.24 -14.95 16.24
C ASN A 253 -17.55 -14.89 14.74
N LYS A 254 -18.51 -14.05 14.32
CA LYS A 254 -18.90 -13.90 12.90
C LYS A 254 -17.81 -13.21 12.07
N VAL A 255 -17.17 -12.18 12.64
CA VAL A 255 -16.15 -11.35 11.99
C VAL A 255 -14.78 -12.00 12.07
N PHE A 256 -14.29 -12.25 13.28
CA PHE A 256 -12.94 -12.76 13.55
C PHE A 256 -12.81 -14.26 13.34
N ARG A 257 -13.90 -15.02 13.44
CA ARG A 257 -13.93 -16.48 13.16
C ARG A 257 -12.74 -17.24 13.74
N PRO A 258 -12.56 -17.23 15.08
CA PRO A 258 -11.39 -17.84 15.69
C PRO A 258 -11.36 -19.35 15.44
N GLN A 259 -10.21 -19.84 14.97
CA GLN A 259 -9.95 -21.26 14.76
C GLN A 259 -8.72 -21.67 15.56
N THR A 260 -8.85 -22.66 16.43
CA THR A 260 -7.72 -23.18 17.21
C THR A 260 -8.02 -24.60 17.70
N GLY A 261 -6.97 -25.35 18.03
CA GLY A 261 -7.09 -26.60 18.79
C GLY A 261 -7.05 -26.40 20.31
N ASP A 262 -6.82 -25.18 20.80
CA ASP A 262 -6.70 -24.86 22.23
C ASP A 262 -7.73 -23.81 22.66
N GLU A 263 -8.92 -24.29 23.01
CA GLU A 263 -10.05 -23.45 23.42
C GLU A 263 -9.75 -22.61 24.67
N LEU A 264 -8.99 -23.16 25.63
CA LEU A 264 -8.67 -22.47 26.87
C LEU A 264 -7.74 -21.28 26.62
N LYS A 265 -6.74 -21.43 25.74
CA LYS A 265 -5.82 -20.34 25.42
C LYS A 265 -6.48 -19.22 24.63
N ILE A 266 -7.36 -19.53 23.67
CA ILE A 266 -8.08 -18.48 22.93
C ILE A 266 -9.05 -17.70 23.83
N ARG A 267 -9.71 -18.35 24.80
CA ARG A 267 -10.53 -17.67 25.82
C ARG A 267 -9.70 -16.77 26.75
N LYS A 268 -8.46 -17.16 27.08
CA LYS A 268 -7.52 -16.31 27.83
C LYS A 268 -7.00 -15.13 27.02
N MET A 269 -6.85 -15.30 25.71
CA MET A 269 -6.41 -14.24 24.78
C MET A 269 -7.50 -13.18 24.59
N TYR A 270 -8.76 -13.62 24.44
CA TYR A 270 -9.91 -12.77 24.16
C TYR A 270 -10.88 -12.71 25.36
N THR A 271 -10.67 -11.74 26.24
CA THR A 271 -11.67 -11.35 27.23
C THR A 271 -12.85 -10.63 26.53
N PRO A 272 -14.03 -10.49 27.19
CA PRO A 272 -15.15 -9.72 26.63
C PRO A 272 -14.76 -8.32 26.14
N LEU A 273 -13.99 -7.59 26.96
CA LEU A 273 -13.47 -6.27 26.59
C LEU A 273 -12.52 -6.33 25.39
N ALA A 274 -11.64 -7.32 25.31
CA ALA A 274 -10.75 -7.47 24.16
C ALA A 274 -11.55 -7.76 22.87
N MET A 275 -12.62 -8.55 22.94
CA MET A 275 -13.48 -8.83 21.80
C MET A 275 -14.21 -7.56 21.30
N GLU A 276 -14.78 -6.78 22.21
CA GLU A 276 -15.47 -5.53 21.88
C GLU A 276 -14.52 -4.50 21.26
N LEU A 277 -13.33 -4.31 21.85
CA LEU A 277 -12.33 -3.39 21.31
C LEU A 277 -11.75 -3.89 19.98
N SER A 278 -11.59 -5.19 19.79
CA SER A 278 -11.14 -5.74 18.51
C SER A 278 -12.17 -5.51 17.41
N LEU A 279 -13.46 -5.68 17.70
CA LEU A 279 -14.56 -5.36 16.79
C LEU A 279 -14.59 -3.87 16.45
N LYS A 280 -14.55 -3.01 17.48
CA LYS A 280 -14.51 -1.56 17.31
C LYS A 280 -13.34 -1.15 16.42
N ARG A 281 -12.14 -1.68 16.69
CA ARG A 281 -10.95 -1.40 15.88
C ARG A 281 -11.11 -1.92 14.46
N TYR A 282 -11.59 -3.14 14.28
CA TYR A 282 -11.76 -3.76 12.96
C TYR A 282 -12.66 -2.91 12.05
N PHE A 283 -13.77 -2.40 12.58
CA PHE A 283 -14.71 -1.57 11.83
C PHE A 283 -14.30 -0.11 11.69
N ASP A 284 -13.36 0.37 12.52
CA ASP A 284 -12.79 1.71 12.39
C ASP A 284 -11.71 1.77 11.30
N THR A 285 -12.17 1.83 10.05
CA THR A 285 -11.31 1.83 8.86
C THR A 285 -10.94 3.24 8.39
N LYS A 286 -11.18 4.28 9.19
CA LYS A 286 -10.86 5.66 8.79
C LYS A 286 -9.35 5.82 8.65
N GLY A 287 -8.89 6.25 7.48
CA GLY A 287 -7.45 6.43 7.20
C GLY A 287 -6.66 5.13 7.07
N VAL A 288 -7.33 4.01 6.81
CA VAL A 288 -6.73 2.69 6.62
C VAL A 288 -6.76 2.34 5.12
N SER A 289 -5.60 2.03 4.54
CA SER A 289 -5.44 1.61 3.13
C SER A 289 -5.36 0.10 2.94
N VAL A 290 -5.11 -0.65 4.02
CA VAL A 290 -4.99 -2.11 3.97
C VAL A 290 -6.36 -2.79 3.98
N SER A 291 -6.47 -3.94 3.33
CA SER A 291 -7.72 -4.73 3.31
C SER A 291 -7.45 -6.23 3.36
N ASN A 292 -8.50 -7.04 3.53
CA ASN A 292 -8.43 -8.50 3.56
C ASN A 292 -7.38 -9.06 4.55
N VAL A 293 -7.28 -8.44 5.73
CA VAL A 293 -6.33 -8.87 6.77
C VAL A 293 -6.68 -10.28 7.25
N LYS A 294 -5.69 -11.17 7.27
CA LYS A 294 -5.74 -12.50 7.88
C LYS A 294 -4.64 -12.62 8.93
N ILE A 295 -4.90 -13.35 10.00
CA ILE A 295 -3.96 -13.55 11.11
C ILE A 295 -3.80 -15.04 11.37
N GLU A 296 -2.56 -15.52 11.42
CA GLU A 296 -2.26 -16.93 11.70
C GLU A 296 -1.05 -17.08 12.63
N SER A 297 -1.21 -17.83 13.71
CA SER A 297 -0.14 -18.22 14.63
C SER A 297 0.21 -19.69 14.45
N ASN A 298 1.51 -19.99 14.43
CA ASN A 298 2.06 -21.34 14.53
C ASN A 298 2.83 -21.57 15.85
N SER A 299 2.43 -20.85 16.91
CA SER A 299 3.04 -20.79 18.23
C SER A 299 4.44 -20.15 18.27
N LYS A 300 5.27 -20.31 17.25
CA LYS A 300 6.61 -19.69 17.18
C LYS A 300 6.56 -18.30 16.60
N PHE A 301 5.68 -18.10 15.63
CA PHE A 301 5.50 -16.86 14.91
C PHE A 301 4.02 -16.56 14.72
N LEU A 302 3.71 -15.29 14.70
CA LEU A 302 2.41 -14.75 14.30
C LEU A 302 2.56 -14.04 12.96
N TYR A 303 1.75 -14.42 11.99
CA TYR A 303 1.73 -13.87 10.65
C TYR A 303 0.46 -13.06 10.42
N PHE A 304 0.61 -11.94 9.73
CA PHE A 304 -0.47 -11.20 9.13
C PHE A 304 -0.26 -11.17 7.62
N THR A 305 -1.32 -11.38 6.86
CA THR A 305 -1.33 -11.17 5.42
C THR A 305 -2.51 -10.30 5.02
N TYR A 306 -2.28 -9.38 4.08
CA TYR A 306 -3.24 -8.34 3.74
C TYR A 306 -2.98 -7.80 2.33
N ASN A 307 -4.01 -7.21 1.72
CA ASN A 307 -3.91 -6.46 0.48
C ASN A 307 -3.42 -5.05 0.77
N VAL A 308 -2.50 -4.56 -0.07
CA VAL A 308 -1.90 -3.25 0.10
C VAL A 308 -1.26 -2.74 -1.18
N ASP A 309 -1.02 -1.44 -1.29
CA ASP A 309 -0.23 -0.87 -2.38
C ASP A 309 1.23 -1.32 -2.36
N TRP A 310 1.84 -1.45 -3.54
CA TRP A 310 3.24 -1.86 -3.69
C TRP A 310 4.24 -0.98 -2.92
N ASN A 311 3.89 0.29 -2.76
CA ASN A 311 4.70 1.30 -2.07
C ASN A 311 4.35 1.47 -0.59
N PHE A 312 3.55 0.59 0.01
CA PHE A 312 3.25 0.67 1.44
C PHE A 312 4.49 0.75 2.32
N MET A 313 4.52 1.73 3.22
CA MET A 313 5.66 2.10 4.06
C MET A 313 6.91 2.53 3.26
N TYR A 314 6.67 3.09 2.07
CA TYR A 314 7.63 3.85 1.29
C TYR A 314 6.97 5.16 0.87
N LEU A 315 7.69 6.28 0.96
CA LEU A 315 7.17 7.54 0.48
C LEU A 315 6.81 7.44 -1.01
N ASP A 316 5.52 7.49 -1.33
CA ASP A 316 5.06 7.57 -2.70
C ASP A 316 5.03 9.03 -3.17
N PHE A 317 5.29 9.21 -4.46
CA PHE A 317 5.38 10.52 -5.08
C PHE A 317 4.37 10.62 -6.22
N PRO A 318 3.61 11.73 -6.29
CA PRO A 318 2.68 11.96 -7.38
C PRO A 318 3.34 11.82 -8.75
N LYS A 319 2.69 11.10 -9.66
CA LYS A 319 3.15 10.95 -11.05
C LYS A 319 3.13 12.27 -11.83
N THR A 320 2.40 13.28 -11.33
CA THR A 320 2.30 14.60 -11.93
C THR A 320 2.26 15.69 -10.87
N VAL A 321 2.77 16.88 -11.20
CA VAL A 321 2.74 18.03 -10.28
C VAL A 321 1.64 19.01 -10.74
N LYS A 322 0.54 19.08 -9.99
CA LYS A 322 -0.54 20.05 -10.23
C LYS A 322 -0.17 21.44 -9.73
N ASN A 323 0.29 21.50 -8.49
CA ASN A 323 0.91 22.66 -7.83
C ASN A 323 1.75 22.13 -6.64
N PRO A 324 2.66 22.94 -6.07
CA PRO A 324 3.54 22.50 -4.98
C PRO A 324 2.78 22.01 -3.74
N GLU A 325 1.68 22.67 -3.36
CA GLU A 325 0.88 22.29 -2.18
C GLU A 325 0.12 20.96 -2.38
N SER A 326 -0.39 20.69 -3.58
CA SER A 326 -0.98 19.39 -3.95
C SER A 326 0.07 18.29 -3.87
N PHE A 327 1.30 18.58 -4.30
CA PHE A 327 2.40 17.63 -4.25
C PHE A 327 2.80 17.31 -2.79
N LEU A 328 2.90 18.33 -1.93
CA LEU A 328 3.07 18.16 -0.48
C LEU A 328 1.95 17.29 0.10
N LYS A 329 0.71 17.67 -0.18
CA LYS A 329 -0.47 17.02 0.38
C LYS A 329 -0.51 15.54 0.02
N GLU A 330 -0.31 15.20 -1.25
CA GLU A 330 -0.36 13.80 -1.71
C GLU A 330 0.72 12.93 -1.03
N ILE A 331 1.96 13.43 -0.89
CA ILE A 331 3.03 12.71 -0.17
C ILE A 331 2.71 12.57 1.32
N PHE A 332 2.15 13.62 1.93
CA PHE A 332 1.84 13.64 3.35
C PHE A 332 0.67 12.72 3.71
N ASP A 333 -0.39 12.75 2.90
CA ASP A 333 -1.57 11.90 3.08
C ASP A 333 -1.20 10.43 2.92
N ASP A 334 -0.34 10.08 1.95
CA ASP A 334 0.24 8.75 1.77
C ASP A 334 1.03 8.29 3.01
N PHE A 335 1.98 9.12 3.48
CA PHE A 335 2.78 8.84 4.67
C PHE A 335 1.94 8.57 5.92
N ILE A 336 0.92 9.41 6.17
CA ILE A 336 -0.01 9.24 7.31
C ILE A 336 -0.80 7.94 7.15
N THR A 337 -1.37 7.71 5.97
CA THR A 337 -2.21 6.54 5.70
C THR A 337 -1.43 5.25 5.91
N ASP A 338 -0.19 5.19 5.42
CA ASP A 338 0.68 4.03 5.58
C ASP A 338 1.03 3.72 7.03
N THR A 339 1.51 4.74 7.75
CA THR A 339 1.88 4.59 9.17
C THR A 339 0.69 4.20 10.03
N TYR A 340 -0.47 4.83 9.79
CA TYR A 340 -1.69 4.49 10.51
C TYR A 340 -2.21 3.10 10.16
N SER A 341 -2.10 2.67 8.91
CA SER A 341 -2.50 1.33 8.46
C SER A 341 -1.60 0.23 9.05
N LEU A 342 -0.30 0.47 9.18
CA LEU A 342 0.59 -0.44 9.91
C LEU A 342 0.18 -0.56 11.38
N TYR A 343 -0.10 0.57 12.03
CA TYR A 343 -0.61 0.58 13.40
C TYR A 343 -1.97 -0.12 13.52
N TYR A 344 -2.88 0.07 12.56
CA TYR A 344 -4.16 -0.64 12.49
C TYR A 344 -3.94 -2.15 12.52
N ILE A 345 -3.08 -2.70 11.66
CA ILE A 345 -2.81 -4.15 11.61
C ILE A 345 -2.27 -4.64 12.95
N LEU A 346 -1.25 -3.97 13.49
CA LEU A 346 -0.64 -4.35 14.76
C LEU A 346 -1.63 -4.26 15.93
N SER A 347 -2.52 -3.26 15.93
CA SER A 347 -3.52 -3.06 16.97
C SER A 347 -4.51 -4.22 17.08
N LEU A 348 -4.81 -4.94 15.99
CA LEU A 348 -5.74 -6.08 15.99
C LEU A 348 -5.27 -7.24 16.89
N ILE A 349 -3.96 -7.42 17.09
CA ILE A 349 -3.42 -8.35 18.08
C ILE A 349 -3.02 -7.66 19.37
N TYR A 350 -2.56 -6.41 19.30
CA TYR A 350 -2.06 -5.70 20.46
C TYR A 350 -3.17 -5.37 21.47
N ILE A 351 -4.42 -5.21 21.03
CA ILE A 351 -5.61 -5.07 21.90
C ILE A 351 -5.86 -6.34 22.73
N THR A 352 -5.41 -7.50 22.24
CA THR A 352 -5.57 -8.77 22.94
C THR A 352 -4.53 -8.96 24.05
N LEU A 353 -4.80 -9.90 24.95
CA LEU A 353 -3.83 -10.30 25.96
C LEU A 353 -2.75 -11.24 25.44
N TYR A 354 -2.61 -11.45 24.11
CA TYR A 354 -1.64 -12.40 23.57
C TYR A 354 -0.19 -11.92 23.72
N LEU A 355 0.09 -10.68 23.31
CA LEU A 355 1.41 -10.04 23.43
C LEU A 355 1.48 -9.20 24.74
N ASP A 356 1.77 -9.86 25.88
CA ASP A 356 2.00 -9.24 27.22
C ASP A 356 3.45 -9.51 27.66
#